data_AF-A0A1I4QFF2-F1
#
_entry.id   AF-A0A1I4QFF2-F1
#
_cell.length_a   1.000
_cell.length_b   1.000
_cell.length_c   1.000
_cell.angle_alpha   90.00
_cell.angle_beta   90.00
_cell.angle_gamma   90.00
#
_symmetry.space_group_name_H-M   'P 1'
#
loop_
_entity.id
_entity.type
_entity.pdbx_description
1 polymer ?
#
loop_
_entity_poly.entity_id
_entity_poly.type
_entity_poly.pdbx_seq_one_letter_code
_entity_poly.pdbx_strand_id
1 'polypeptide(L)'
;LLWGVQPVLRSATKNSDEMVQNDIDSAVASGIVSEGDLIVITAGVHATGTGTGTTNMIRVHVVGNIILRGVGIGATAVTGKVCVAHSIKDVQNKFKEGEILVVSHVDDETAKYAAKASAVIAEEGGLTSHAAIVGISAGIPVIVGADGATERLTDGAVVTVDAARGLVYSGEINAR
;
A
#
# COMPACT_ATOMS: atom_id res chain seq x y z
N LEU A 1 -11.90 -20.16 30.17
CA LEU A 1 -11.18 -18.88 30.04
C LEU A 1 -9.78 -19.20 29.53
N LEU A 2 -9.38 -18.59 28.41
CA LEU A 2 -8.04 -18.77 27.82
C LEU A 2 -7.24 -17.50 28.05
N TRP A 3 -5.96 -17.65 28.38
CA TRP A 3 -5.07 -16.50 28.64
C TRP A 3 -4.72 -15.79 27.33
N GLY A 4 -4.77 -14.46 27.32
CA GLY A 4 -4.44 -13.63 26.15
C GLY A 4 -5.47 -13.69 25.01
N VAL A 5 -6.66 -14.26 25.24
CA VAL A 5 -7.72 -14.38 24.22
C VAL A 5 -8.83 -13.38 24.49
N GLN A 6 -9.02 -12.44 23.56
CA GLN A 6 -10.18 -11.54 23.53
C GLN A 6 -11.17 -12.03 22.45
N PRO A 7 -12.31 -12.61 22.82
CA PRO A 7 -13.27 -13.13 21.85
C PRO A 7 -14.04 -12.00 21.16
N VAL A 8 -14.16 -12.07 19.85
CA VAL A 8 -15.00 -11.20 19.02
C VAL A 8 -16.02 -12.06 18.28
N LEU A 9 -17.30 -11.72 18.40
CA LEU A 9 -18.39 -12.44 17.74
C LEU A 9 -18.57 -11.93 16.30
N ARG A 10 -18.79 -12.86 15.37
CA ARG A 10 -19.03 -12.56 13.95
C ARG A 10 -19.99 -13.57 13.32
N SER A 11 -20.55 -13.20 12.17
CA SER A 11 -21.36 -14.09 11.34
C SER A 11 -20.52 -15.18 10.70
N ALA A 12 -21.09 -16.39 10.57
CA ALA A 12 -20.44 -17.49 9.86
C ALA A 12 -20.27 -17.17 8.36
N THR A 13 -19.15 -17.60 7.79
CA THR A 13 -18.81 -17.44 6.37
C THR A 13 -18.80 -18.79 5.65
N LYS A 14 -18.85 -18.77 4.31
CA LYS A 14 -18.98 -20.01 3.51
C LYS A 14 -17.65 -20.54 3.00
N ASN A 15 -16.65 -19.68 2.85
CA ASN A 15 -15.33 -20.01 2.35
C ASN A 15 -14.23 -19.32 3.15
N SER A 16 -12.99 -19.74 2.91
CA SER A 16 -11.80 -19.26 3.62
C SER A 16 -11.47 -17.80 3.34
N ASP A 17 -11.74 -17.29 2.14
CA ASP A 17 -11.40 -15.91 1.78
C ASP A 17 -12.36 -14.93 2.47
N GLU A 18 -13.66 -15.23 2.46
CA GLU A 18 -14.67 -14.51 3.23
C GLU A 18 -14.38 -14.57 4.74
N MET A 19 -13.96 -15.74 5.24
CA MET A 19 -13.56 -15.90 6.64
C MET A 19 -12.41 -14.95 6.99
N VAL A 20 -11.34 -14.92 6.18
CA VAL A 20 -10.19 -14.05 6.41
C VAL A 20 -10.58 -12.58 6.38
N GLN A 21 -11.37 -12.14 5.40
CA GLN A 21 -11.79 -10.74 5.30
C GLN A 21 -12.66 -10.34 6.51
N ASN A 22 -13.62 -11.17 6.88
CA ASN A 22 -14.51 -10.92 8.02
C ASN A 22 -13.75 -10.93 9.35
N ASP A 23 -12.68 -11.74 9.48
CA ASP A 23 -11.78 -11.69 10.65
C ASP A 23 -11.08 -10.34 10.78
N ILE A 24 -10.56 -9.81 9.67
CA ILE A 24 -9.90 -8.49 9.62
C ILE A 24 -10.90 -7.40 9.98
N ASP A 25 -12.06 -7.37 9.32
CA ASP A 25 -13.08 -6.34 9.54
C ASP A 25 -13.57 -6.34 11.00
N SER A 26 -13.77 -7.53 11.58
CA SER A 26 -14.18 -7.67 12.99
C SER A 26 -13.08 -7.23 13.95
N ALA A 27 -11.82 -7.55 13.66
CA ALA A 27 -10.68 -7.14 14.48
C ALA A 27 -10.51 -5.61 14.47
N VAL A 28 -10.66 -4.97 13.31
CA VAL A 28 -10.65 -3.51 13.16
C VAL A 28 -11.84 -2.88 13.89
N ALA A 29 -13.05 -3.40 13.70
CA ALA A 29 -14.25 -2.88 14.37
C ALA A 29 -14.20 -3.00 15.90
N SER A 30 -13.50 -4.01 16.42
CA SER A 30 -13.28 -4.18 17.85
C SER A 30 -12.25 -3.23 18.46
N GLY A 31 -11.50 -2.49 17.63
CA GLY A 31 -10.43 -1.58 18.05
C GLY A 31 -9.16 -2.27 18.54
N ILE A 32 -9.07 -3.60 18.42
CA ILE A 32 -7.88 -4.38 18.80
C ILE A 32 -6.77 -4.21 17.75
N VAL A 33 -7.15 -3.98 16.50
CA VAL A 33 -6.26 -3.85 15.35
C VAL A 33 -6.55 -2.54 14.63
N SER A 34 -5.51 -1.84 14.19
CA SER A 34 -5.58 -0.58 13.47
C SER A 34 -5.09 -0.72 12.03
N GLU A 35 -5.43 0.26 11.18
CA GLU A 35 -4.81 0.37 9.86
C GLU A 35 -3.28 0.50 10.02
N GLY A 36 -2.55 -0.24 9.19
CA GLY A 36 -1.10 -0.39 9.21
C GLY A 36 -0.58 -1.56 10.03
N ASP A 37 -1.41 -2.23 10.84
CA ASP A 37 -0.93 -3.32 11.68
C ASP A 37 -0.59 -4.57 10.87
N LEU A 38 0.55 -5.20 11.19
CA LEU A 38 0.90 -6.52 10.71
C LEU A 38 0.25 -7.57 11.61
N ILE A 39 -0.70 -8.32 11.06
CA ILE A 39 -1.42 -9.37 11.78
C ILE A 39 -1.05 -10.76 11.26
N VAL A 40 -1.22 -11.75 12.14
CA VAL A 40 -1.15 -13.16 11.80
C VAL A 40 -2.55 -13.75 11.95
N ILE A 41 -3.08 -14.28 10.86
CA ILE A 41 -4.38 -14.94 10.81
C ILE A 41 -4.12 -16.45 10.84
N THR A 42 -4.77 -17.15 11.76
CA THR A 42 -4.69 -18.61 11.85
C THR A 42 -6.09 -19.22 11.95
N ALA A 43 -6.30 -20.31 11.23
CA ALA A 43 -7.60 -20.97 11.14
C ALA A 43 -7.46 -22.45 10.76
N GLY A 44 -8.54 -23.20 10.92
CA GLY A 44 -8.71 -24.53 10.33
C GLY A 44 -9.56 -24.42 9.06
N VAL A 45 -8.96 -24.55 7.88
CA VAL A 45 -9.66 -24.48 6.59
C VAL A 45 -9.88 -25.88 6.02
N HIS A 46 -11.13 -26.17 5.66
CA HIS A 46 -11.58 -27.45 5.12
C HIS A 46 -12.09 -27.26 3.69
N ALA A 47 -11.84 -28.25 2.82
CA ALA A 47 -12.25 -28.21 1.41
C ALA A 47 -13.77 -28.09 1.19
N THR A 48 -14.59 -28.48 2.19
CA THR A 48 -16.06 -28.46 2.14
C THR A 48 -16.68 -27.22 2.79
N GLY A 49 -15.87 -26.27 3.29
CA GLY A 49 -16.35 -25.02 3.90
C GLY A 49 -17.16 -25.16 5.19
N THR A 50 -17.33 -26.38 5.69
CA THR A 50 -18.17 -26.70 6.85
C THR A 50 -17.48 -27.74 7.74
N GLY A 51 -17.35 -27.44 9.03
CA GLY A 51 -16.80 -28.36 10.05
C GLY A 51 -15.77 -27.73 10.99
N THR A 52 -15.64 -28.31 12.18
CA THR A 52 -14.56 -28.04 13.13
C THR A 52 -13.42 -29.04 12.92
N GLY A 53 -12.17 -28.58 12.95
CA GLY A 53 -11.01 -29.45 12.77
C GLY A 53 -9.76 -28.86 13.43
N THR A 54 -8.59 -29.33 13.01
CA THR A 54 -7.31 -28.78 13.49
C THR A 54 -7.01 -27.43 12.83
N THR A 55 -6.21 -26.62 13.50
CA THR A 55 -5.64 -25.40 12.92
C THR A 55 -4.56 -25.78 11.92
N ASN A 56 -4.75 -25.44 10.63
CA ASN A 56 -3.87 -25.85 9.54
C ASN A 56 -3.47 -24.69 8.60
N MET A 57 -3.90 -23.46 8.89
CA MET A 57 -3.57 -22.27 8.12
C MET A 57 -2.88 -21.23 9.00
N ILE A 58 -1.86 -20.59 8.42
CA ILE A 58 -1.26 -19.36 8.91
C ILE A 58 -1.08 -18.39 7.74
N ARG A 59 -1.46 -17.13 7.93
CA ARG A 59 -1.33 -16.08 6.93
C ARG A 59 -0.89 -14.79 7.60
N VAL A 60 0.19 -14.19 7.12
CA VAL A 60 0.59 -12.83 7.51
C VAL A 60 -0.17 -11.84 6.63
N HIS A 61 -0.75 -10.82 7.23
CA HIS A 61 -1.55 -9.81 6.53
C HIS A 61 -1.24 -8.41 7.09
N VAL A 62 -1.11 -7.41 6.23
CA VAL A 62 -1.06 -6.00 6.66
C VAL A 62 -2.48 -5.47 6.60
N VAL A 63 -3.01 -5.03 7.73
CA VAL A 63 -4.30 -4.36 7.78
C VAL A 63 -4.14 -2.98 7.15
N GLY A 64 -4.97 -2.65 6.18
CA GLY A 64 -4.91 -1.38 5.47
C GLY A 64 -5.31 -1.51 4.01
N ASN A 65 -5.88 -0.44 3.48
CA ASN A 65 -6.32 -0.41 2.09
C ASN A 65 -5.12 -0.20 1.18
N ILE A 66 -4.60 -1.28 0.60
CA ILE A 66 -3.66 -1.22 -0.52
C ILE A 66 -4.39 -0.60 -1.70
N ILE A 67 -4.05 0.64 -2.04
CA ILE A 67 -4.65 1.36 -3.16
C ILE A 67 -3.99 0.94 -4.46
N LEU A 68 -2.67 0.79 -4.50
CA LEU A 68 -1.93 0.45 -5.72
C LEU A 68 -0.85 -0.59 -5.45
N ARG A 69 -0.48 -1.28 -6.52
CA ARG A 69 0.65 -2.19 -6.57
C ARG A 69 1.46 -1.88 -7.82
N GLY A 70 2.77 -2.05 -7.71
CA GLY A 70 3.70 -1.91 -8.84
C GLY A 70 5.04 -2.56 -8.49
N VAL A 71 6.06 -2.21 -9.26
CA VAL A 71 7.44 -2.62 -9.00
C VAL A 71 8.11 -1.52 -8.18
N GLY A 72 8.44 -1.82 -6.93
CA GLY A 72 9.13 -0.91 -6.05
C GLY A 72 10.64 -0.88 -6.29
N ILE A 73 11.22 0.31 -6.16
CA ILE A 73 12.64 0.61 -6.35
C ILE A 73 13.11 1.39 -5.13
N GLY A 74 14.10 0.85 -4.44
CA GLY A 74 14.50 1.29 -3.11
C GLY A 74 14.02 0.31 -2.03
N ALA A 75 14.44 0.56 -0.79
CA ALA A 75 14.15 -0.32 0.35
C ALA A 75 13.47 0.40 1.51
N THR A 76 13.10 1.67 1.31
CA THR A 76 12.48 2.51 2.34
C THR A 76 10.99 2.65 2.10
N ALA A 77 10.25 2.87 3.18
CA ALA A 77 8.87 3.31 3.11
C ALA A 77 8.75 4.77 3.55
N VAL A 78 7.87 5.52 2.91
CA VAL A 78 7.67 6.95 3.15
C VAL A 78 6.18 7.28 3.12
N THR A 79 5.74 8.10 4.07
CA THR A 79 4.39 8.64 4.13
C THR A 79 4.40 10.10 3.71
N GLY A 80 3.46 10.51 2.87
CA GLY A 80 3.38 11.89 2.40
C GLY A 80 2.06 12.22 1.74
N LYS A 81 1.88 13.51 1.44
CA LYS A 81 0.74 14.00 0.66
C LYS A 81 0.98 13.71 -0.81
N VAL A 82 -0.06 13.27 -1.50
CA VAL A 82 -0.05 13.03 -2.94
C VAL A 82 -0.16 14.35 -3.70
N CYS A 83 0.65 14.50 -4.75
CA CYS A 83 0.46 15.45 -5.82
C CYS A 83 0.32 14.67 -7.13
N VAL A 84 -0.90 14.61 -7.68
CA VAL A 84 -1.19 14.02 -8.98
C VAL A 84 -0.98 15.08 -10.07
N ALA A 85 -0.07 14.76 -10.99
CA ALA A 85 0.26 15.61 -12.12
C ALA A 85 0.12 14.84 -13.43
N HIS A 86 -0.71 15.38 -14.34
CA HIS A 86 -0.84 14.86 -15.71
C HIS A 86 0.04 15.63 -16.70
N SER A 87 0.56 16.80 -16.29
CA SER A 87 1.41 17.65 -17.11
C SER A 87 2.45 18.38 -16.25
N ILE A 88 3.51 18.87 -16.89
CA ILE A 88 4.53 19.71 -16.24
C ILE A 88 3.93 20.97 -15.57
N LYS A 89 2.83 21.52 -16.12
CA LYS A 89 2.12 22.67 -15.53
C LYS A 89 1.45 22.30 -14.21
N ASP A 90 0.93 21.08 -14.10
CA ASP A 90 0.34 20.60 -12.85
C ASP A 90 1.41 20.48 -11.77
N VAL A 91 2.57 19.90 -12.12
CA VAL A 91 3.72 19.81 -11.21
C VAL A 91 4.12 21.22 -10.74
N GLN A 92 4.30 22.17 -11.65
CA GLN A 92 4.74 23.53 -11.30
C GLN A 92 3.77 24.28 -10.38
N ASN A 93 2.47 24.04 -10.52
CA ASN A 93 1.45 24.77 -9.77
C ASN A 93 1.05 24.08 -8.46
N LYS A 94 1.08 22.75 -8.41
CA LYS A 94 0.57 21.95 -7.30
C LYS A 94 1.67 21.40 -6.39
N PHE A 95 2.75 20.89 -6.99
CA PHE A 95 3.75 20.10 -6.28
C PHE A 95 4.54 20.95 -5.29
N LYS A 96 4.72 20.40 -4.09
CA LYS A 96 5.64 20.94 -3.10
C LYS A 96 6.73 19.92 -2.79
N GLU A 97 7.94 20.42 -2.56
CA GLU A 97 9.07 19.59 -2.16
C GLU A 97 8.75 18.76 -0.91
N GLY A 98 9.09 17.47 -0.96
CA GLY A 98 8.73 16.49 0.08
C GLY A 98 7.32 15.89 -0.04
N GLU A 99 6.53 16.24 -1.07
CA GLU A 99 5.30 15.50 -1.40
C GLU A 99 5.59 14.24 -2.23
N ILE A 100 4.62 13.34 -2.31
CA ILE A 100 4.65 12.15 -3.15
C ILE A 100 4.17 12.54 -4.54
N LEU A 101 5.06 12.47 -5.52
CA LEU A 101 4.74 12.82 -6.90
C LEU A 101 4.11 11.62 -7.60
N VAL A 102 2.90 11.81 -8.16
CA VAL A 102 2.18 10.79 -8.92
C VAL A 102 2.03 11.26 -10.35
N VAL A 103 2.58 10.49 -11.29
CA VAL A 103 2.63 10.84 -12.72
C VAL A 103 2.40 9.60 -13.58
N SER A 104 2.01 9.79 -14.84
CA SER A 104 1.96 8.67 -15.79
C SER A 104 3.36 8.25 -16.21
N HIS A 105 4.27 9.20 -16.46
CA HIS A 105 5.67 8.96 -16.80
C HIS A 105 6.52 10.13 -16.31
N VAL A 106 7.83 9.90 -16.16
CA VAL A 106 8.81 10.95 -15.87
C VAL A 106 9.58 11.28 -17.16
N ASP A 107 9.70 12.57 -17.45
CA ASP A 107 10.48 13.14 -18.54
C ASP A 107 11.58 14.07 -17.98
N ASP A 108 12.42 14.65 -18.84
CA ASP A 108 13.50 15.55 -18.44
C ASP A 108 13.00 16.78 -17.65
N GLU A 109 11.80 17.28 -17.95
CA GLU A 109 11.24 18.46 -17.31
C GLU A 109 10.70 18.16 -15.91
N THR A 110 10.08 16.99 -15.74
CA THR A 110 9.49 16.51 -14.49
C THR A 110 10.53 15.85 -13.57
N ALA A 111 11.64 15.32 -14.12
CA ALA A 111 12.71 14.68 -13.37
C ALA A 111 13.28 15.54 -12.24
N LYS A 112 13.41 16.86 -12.45
CA LYS A 112 13.91 17.80 -11.43
C LYS A 112 12.96 17.96 -10.23
N TYR A 113 11.67 17.71 -10.43
CA TYR A 113 10.66 17.73 -9.37
C TYR A 113 10.56 16.36 -8.70
N ALA A 114 10.60 15.29 -9.51
CA ALA A 114 10.67 13.91 -9.03
C ALA A 114 11.85 13.73 -8.05
N ALA A 115 13.03 14.25 -8.35
CA ALA A 115 14.19 14.20 -7.46
C ALA A 115 14.02 14.94 -6.11
N LYS A 116 13.03 15.83 -6.00
CA LYS A 116 12.68 16.58 -4.79
C LYS A 116 11.46 16.00 -4.07
N ALA A 117 10.85 14.97 -4.62
CA ALA A 117 9.72 14.29 -4.01
C ALA A 117 10.19 13.40 -2.86
N SER A 118 9.32 13.12 -1.91
CA SER A 118 9.60 12.15 -0.85
C SER A 118 9.46 10.70 -1.36
N ALA A 119 8.65 10.51 -2.41
CA ALA A 119 8.51 9.29 -3.19
C ALA A 119 7.93 9.61 -4.58
N VAL A 120 8.12 8.71 -5.55
CA VAL A 120 7.49 8.82 -6.88
C VAL A 120 6.65 7.59 -7.17
N ILE A 121 5.43 7.79 -7.66
CA ILE A 121 4.56 6.73 -8.18
C ILE A 121 4.33 7.02 -9.66
N ALA A 122 4.78 6.10 -10.51
CA ALA A 122 4.68 6.20 -11.95
C ALA A 122 3.87 5.05 -12.54
N GLU A 123 2.96 5.37 -13.47
CA GLU A 123 2.22 4.35 -14.22
C GLU A 123 3.12 3.65 -15.23
N GLU A 124 4.10 4.36 -15.80
CA GLU A 124 5.10 3.76 -16.68
C GLU A 124 5.88 2.68 -15.94
N GLY A 125 6.08 1.55 -16.60
CA GLY A 125 6.87 0.44 -16.08
C GLY A 125 8.34 0.52 -16.49
N GLY A 126 9.13 -0.37 -15.88
CA GLY A 126 10.51 -0.62 -16.29
C GLY A 126 11.52 -0.21 -15.22
N LEU A 127 12.43 -1.13 -14.89
CA LEU A 127 13.50 -0.91 -13.92
C LEU A 127 14.57 0.09 -14.42
N THR A 128 14.50 0.46 -15.70
CA THR A 128 15.39 1.43 -16.35
C THR A 128 14.61 2.63 -16.90
N SER A 129 13.37 2.85 -16.46
CA SER A 129 12.60 4.04 -16.84
C SER A 129 13.23 5.31 -16.23
N HIS A 130 12.84 6.48 -16.72
CA HIS A 130 13.30 7.75 -16.14
C HIS A 130 12.91 7.85 -14.66
N ALA A 131 11.69 7.45 -14.30
CA ALA A 131 11.26 7.41 -12.90
C ALA A 131 12.18 6.52 -12.03
N ALA A 132 12.53 5.33 -12.53
CA ALA A 132 13.40 4.39 -11.84
C ALA A 132 14.82 4.97 -11.61
N ILE A 133 15.42 5.51 -12.67
CA ILE A 133 16.78 6.06 -12.62
C ILE A 133 16.85 7.30 -11.72
N VAL A 134 15.86 8.19 -11.80
CA VAL A 134 15.76 9.36 -10.92
C VAL A 134 15.63 8.93 -9.46
N GLY A 135 14.79 7.93 -9.16
CA GLY A 135 14.63 7.35 -7.83
C GLY A 135 15.95 6.88 -7.22
N ILE A 136 16.70 6.07 -7.97
CA ILE A 136 17.99 5.53 -7.54
C ILE A 136 19.01 6.66 -7.32
N SER A 137 19.09 7.61 -8.25
CA SER A 137 20.04 8.72 -8.19
C SER A 137 19.77 9.68 -7.01
N ALA A 138 18.49 9.98 -6.76
CA ALA A 138 18.07 10.86 -5.67
C ALA A 138 17.96 10.13 -4.32
N GLY A 139 18.02 8.80 -4.29
CA GLY A 139 17.90 8.00 -3.08
C GLY A 139 16.49 7.99 -2.48
N ILE A 140 15.46 8.14 -3.33
CA ILE A 140 14.05 8.19 -2.91
C ILE A 140 13.32 6.91 -3.35
N PRO A 141 12.31 6.44 -2.58
CA PRO A 141 11.51 5.29 -2.96
C PRO A 141 10.66 5.62 -4.21
N VAL A 142 10.63 4.68 -5.15
CA VAL A 142 9.85 4.81 -6.37
C VAL A 142 9.03 3.54 -6.60
N ILE A 143 7.79 3.69 -7.05
CA ILE A 143 6.98 2.58 -7.58
C ILE A 143 6.69 2.86 -9.05
N VAL A 144 7.12 1.95 -9.91
CA VAL A 144 6.85 1.99 -11.37
C VAL A 144 5.85 0.91 -11.74
N GLY A 145 5.16 1.07 -12.88
CA GLY A 145 4.11 0.13 -13.30
C GLY A 145 2.91 0.14 -12.36
N ALA A 146 2.63 1.27 -11.72
CA ALA A 146 1.46 1.44 -10.86
C ALA A 146 0.25 1.79 -11.72
N ASP A 147 -0.34 0.81 -12.40
CA ASP A 147 -1.42 1.03 -13.35
C ASP A 147 -2.61 1.81 -12.75
N GLY A 148 -2.99 2.90 -13.41
CA GLY A 148 -4.08 3.78 -13.01
C GLY A 148 -3.79 4.62 -11.76
N ALA A 149 -2.52 4.83 -11.40
CA ALA A 149 -2.15 5.63 -10.24
C ALA A 149 -2.70 7.06 -10.29
N THR A 150 -2.69 7.68 -11.46
CA THR A 150 -3.16 9.07 -11.64
C THR A 150 -4.68 9.21 -11.53
N GLU A 151 -5.43 8.13 -11.74
CA GLU A 151 -6.89 8.11 -11.60
C GLU A 151 -7.36 7.70 -10.21
N ARG A 152 -6.60 6.80 -9.56
CA ARG A 152 -6.98 6.17 -8.28
C ARG A 152 -6.51 6.95 -7.06
N LEU A 153 -5.45 7.74 -7.20
CA LEU A 153 -4.98 8.64 -6.14
C LEU A 153 -5.60 10.02 -6.29
N THR A 154 -5.77 10.70 -5.16
CA THR A 154 -6.37 12.03 -5.11
C THR A 154 -5.34 13.04 -4.60
N ASP A 155 -5.30 14.22 -5.23
CA ASP A 155 -4.48 15.34 -4.78
C ASP A 155 -4.70 15.66 -3.29
N GLY A 156 -3.61 15.81 -2.55
CA GLY A 156 -3.60 16.13 -1.12
C GLY A 156 -3.90 14.95 -0.17
N ALA A 157 -4.28 13.79 -0.70
CA ALA A 157 -4.47 12.58 0.12
C ALA A 157 -3.14 12.14 0.75
N VAL A 158 -3.19 11.65 1.99
CA VAL A 158 -2.02 11.07 2.63
C VAL A 158 -1.94 9.60 2.26
N VAL A 159 -0.79 9.17 1.76
CA VAL A 159 -0.52 7.77 1.43
C VAL A 159 0.85 7.35 1.95
N THR A 160 1.01 6.04 2.16
CA THR A 160 2.31 5.44 2.47
C THR A 160 2.78 4.61 1.29
N VAL A 161 3.99 4.88 0.83
CA VAL A 161 4.67 4.17 -0.26
C VAL A 161 5.68 3.23 0.35
N ASP A 162 5.52 1.92 0.12
CA ASP A 162 6.47 0.88 0.49
C ASP A 162 7.16 0.38 -0.78
N ALA A 163 8.37 0.89 -1.05
CA ALA A 163 9.15 0.49 -2.21
C ALA A 163 9.76 -0.92 -2.06
N ALA A 164 9.96 -1.43 -0.85
CA ALA A 164 10.49 -2.78 -0.66
C ALA A 164 9.47 -3.84 -1.10
N ARG A 165 8.18 -3.59 -0.87
CA ARG A 165 7.08 -4.49 -1.24
C ARG A 165 6.36 -4.10 -2.54
N GLY A 166 6.60 -2.89 -3.05
CA GLY A 166 5.94 -2.36 -4.25
C GLY A 166 4.46 -2.05 -4.00
N LEU A 167 4.13 -1.55 -2.80
CA LEU A 167 2.75 -1.32 -2.35
C LEU A 167 2.52 0.15 -1.99
N VAL A 168 1.34 0.66 -2.32
CA VAL A 168 0.86 1.97 -1.88
C VAL A 168 -0.37 1.77 -1.01
N TYR A 169 -0.35 2.35 0.18
CA TYR A 169 -1.40 2.25 1.17
C TYR A 169 -2.11 3.59 1.35
N SER A 170 -3.41 3.54 1.60
CA SER A 170 -4.16 4.71 2.06
C SER A 170 -3.71 5.11 3.46
N GLY A 171 -3.51 6.40 3.69
CA GLY A 171 -3.16 6.93 5.01
C GLY A 171 -1.70 6.70 5.41
N GLU A 172 -1.46 6.90 6.71
CA GLU A 172 -0.16 6.68 7.35
C GLU A 172 -0.11 5.29 7.95
N ILE A 173 0.81 4.45 7.47
CA ILE A 173 1.03 3.12 8.03
C ILE A 173 2.48 2.96 8.51
N ASN A 174 2.68 2.12 9.53
CA ASN A 174 4.01 1.72 9.99
C ASN A 174 4.59 0.64 9.05
N ALA A 175 4.92 1.01 7.82
CA ALA A 175 5.71 0.18 6.94
C ALA A 175 7.19 0.28 7.37
N ARG A 176 7.67 -0.70 8.14
CA ARG A 176 9.09 -0.91 8.43
C ARG A 176 9.70 -1.99 7.53
#